data_AF-A0A4R6WYK1-F1
#
_entry.id   AF-A0A4R6WYK1-F1
#
_cell.length_a   1.000
_cell.length_b   1.000
_cell.length_c   1.000
_cell.angle_alpha   90.00
_cell.angle_beta   90.00
_cell.angle_gamma   90.00
#
_symmetry.space_group_name_H-M   'P 1'
#
loop_
_entity.id
_entity.type
_entity.pdbx_description
1 polymer ?
#
loop_
_entity_poly.entity_id
_entity_poly.type
_entity_poly.pdbx_seq_one_letter_code
_entity_poly.pdbx_strand_id
1 'polypeptide(L)'
;MQPVQTLLGTLVFGVGLALCQPAAMADIAVAEAMIAARDYDAAIAELTPMAAAGDSYAGWKLAELYLAGHGGSVPEGIALLQKSAEAGEPEAQARLGVLYAKGEGLAQDDAAAFQWLTLATHGLAPGRALTLAETNLTVVSQRLTPAQRESALADADTAATTYQPAPAAPETTVPEQTAPEPLAPTATPTTEAEAPSLAASYRVQLASVRNPGEVEGEWMRLRKRIGAPLDGLALHVQEADLGAQGIYHRLQVGPFATKQDAADACARIKAGGADCLVVAP
;
A
#
# COMPACT_ATOMS: atom_id res chain seq x y z
N MET A 1 37.92 49.87 68.11
CA MET A 1 37.36 50.46 66.88
C MET A 1 37.77 49.55 65.73
N GLN A 2 36.78 48.90 65.11
CA GLN A 2 36.86 48.06 63.90
C GLN A 2 36.81 48.95 62.63
N PRO A 3 37.04 48.48 61.37
CA PRO A 3 36.69 47.14 60.89
C PRO A 3 37.65 46.41 59.94
N VAL A 4 37.36 45.11 59.87
CA VAL A 4 37.91 44.05 59.02
C VAL A 4 37.32 44.16 57.61
N GLN A 5 38.15 44.06 56.58
CA GLN A 5 37.73 44.07 55.18
C GLN A 5 37.59 42.64 54.67
N THR A 6 36.35 42.25 54.38
CA THR A 6 35.95 40.92 53.90
C THR A 6 36.08 40.86 52.38
N LEU A 7 36.93 39.97 51.86
CA LEU A 7 37.03 39.63 50.44
C LEU A 7 35.96 38.56 50.11
N LEU A 8 34.89 38.95 49.42
CA LEU A 8 33.89 38.03 48.85
C LEU A 8 34.25 37.76 47.39
N GLY A 9 34.76 36.55 47.13
CA GLY A 9 34.92 36.01 45.79
C GLY A 9 33.56 35.55 45.25
N THR A 10 33.11 36.16 44.16
CA THR A 10 31.96 35.69 43.38
C THR A 10 32.43 34.62 42.40
N LEU A 11 32.28 33.36 42.80
CA LEU A 11 32.44 32.21 41.94
C LEU A 11 31.14 32.06 41.12
N VAL A 12 31.14 32.54 39.88
CA VAL A 12 30.04 32.31 38.94
C VAL A 12 30.11 30.86 38.49
N PHE A 13 29.40 29.98 39.18
CA PHE A 13 29.06 28.65 38.66
C PHE A 13 28.09 28.85 37.50
N GLY A 14 28.62 28.88 36.28
CA GLY A 14 27.82 28.72 35.07
C GLY A 14 27.23 27.31 35.06
N VAL A 15 26.03 27.16 35.63
CA VAL A 15 25.19 25.99 35.39
C VAL A 15 24.75 26.08 33.94
N GLY A 16 25.53 25.46 33.05
CA GLY A 16 25.10 25.20 31.70
C GLY A 16 23.88 24.28 31.77
N LEU A 17 22.68 24.85 31.71
CA LEU A 17 21.48 24.12 31.31
C LEU A 17 21.75 23.63 29.88
N ALA A 18 22.31 22.43 29.76
CA ALA A 18 22.19 21.65 28.55
C ALA A 18 20.69 21.38 28.40
N LEU A 19 20.03 22.20 27.59
CA LEU A 19 18.70 21.88 27.08
C LEU A 19 18.86 20.56 26.33
N CYS A 20 18.54 19.46 27.00
CA CYS A 20 18.26 18.19 26.36
C CYS A 20 17.03 18.46 25.50
N GLN A 21 17.25 18.89 24.26
CA GLN A 21 16.18 18.90 23.27
C GLN A 21 15.70 17.45 23.22
N PRO A 22 14.41 17.17 23.46
CA PRO A 22 13.91 15.83 23.24
C PRO A 22 14.26 15.51 21.78
N ALA A 23 14.99 14.41 21.57
CA ALA A 23 15.13 13.87 20.22
C ALA A 23 13.70 13.77 19.69
N ALA A 24 13.37 14.57 18.67
CA ALA A 24 12.10 14.44 18.00
C ALA A 24 12.00 12.95 17.63
N MET A 25 10.98 12.27 18.16
CA MET A 25 10.74 10.88 17.82
C MET A 25 10.64 10.80 16.30
N ALA A 26 11.36 9.87 15.69
CA ALA A 26 11.31 9.69 14.25
C ALA A 26 9.86 9.44 13.79
N ASP A 27 9.50 9.98 12.62
CA ASP A 27 8.13 9.98 12.10
C ASP A 27 8.09 9.44 10.66
N ILE A 28 7.29 8.39 10.45
CA ILE A 28 7.09 7.77 9.13
C ILE A 28 6.60 8.78 8.09
N ALA A 29 5.65 9.66 8.43
CA ALA A 29 5.09 10.61 7.47
C ALA A 29 6.12 11.67 7.06
N VAL A 30 7.02 12.03 7.97
CA VAL A 30 8.16 12.90 7.67
C VAL A 30 9.12 12.22 6.70
N ALA A 31 9.47 10.96 6.94
CA ALA A 31 10.30 10.18 6.03
C ALA A 31 9.67 10.05 4.63
N GLU A 32 8.36 9.82 4.54
CA GLU A 32 7.67 9.72 3.24
C GLU A 32 7.66 11.04 2.47
N ALA A 33 7.49 12.17 3.17
CA ALA A 33 7.62 13.49 2.56
C ALA A 33 9.04 13.73 2.00
N MET A 34 10.07 13.28 2.73
CA MET A 34 11.46 13.34 2.26
C MET A 34 11.68 12.47 1.02
N ILE A 35 11.14 11.24 0.99
CA ILE A 35 11.17 10.36 -0.20
C ILE A 35 10.49 11.02 -1.40
N ALA A 36 9.30 11.62 -1.19
CA ALA A 36 8.57 12.32 -2.25
C ALA A 36 9.33 13.55 -2.77
N ALA A 37 10.06 14.25 -1.89
CA ALA A 37 10.95 15.34 -2.23
C ALA A 37 12.29 14.86 -2.84
N ARG A 38 12.54 13.54 -2.89
CA ARG A 38 13.79 12.90 -3.32
C ARG A 38 15.00 13.26 -2.43
N ASP A 39 14.75 13.64 -1.18
CA ASP A 39 15.76 13.83 -0.16
C ASP A 39 16.02 12.48 0.54
N TYR A 40 16.70 11.60 -0.19
CA TYR A 40 16.88 10.22 0.25
C TYR A 40 17.82 10.10 1.46
N ASP A 41 18.83 10.97 1.58
CA ASP A 41 19.74 10.97 2.72
C ASP A 41 18.99 11.31 4.02
N ALA A 42 18.13 12.33 3.99
CA ALA A 42 17.29 12.68 5.13
C ALA A 42 16.27 11.57 5.44
N ALA A 43 15.63 11.01 4.41
CA ALA A 43 14.71 9.89 4.58
C ALA A 43 15.38 8.67 5.23
N ILE A 44 16.60 8.33 4.81
CA ILE A 44 17.37 7.21 5.38
C ILE A 44 17.69 7.49 6.85
N ALA A 45 18.13 8.70 7.18
CA ALA A 45 18.42 9.10 8.56
C ALA A 45 17.17 8.99 9.45
N GLU A 46 15.99 9.35 8.93
CA GLU A 46 14.72 9.27 9.62
C GLU A 46 14.25 7.80 9.79
N LEU A 47 14.34 6.98 8.74
CA LEU A 47 13.86 5.58 8.73
C LEU A 47 14.72 4.62 9.55
N THR A 48 16.03 4.86 9.60
CA THR A 48 17.00 3.97 10.25
C THR A 48 16.65 3.64 11.71
N PRO A 49 16.40 4.62 12.61
CA PRO A 49 16.04 4.32 13.99
C PRO A 49 14.71 3.57 14.12
N MET A 50 13.72 3.85 13.25
CA MET A 50 12.42 3.16 13.26
C MET A 50 12.57 1.69 12.84
N ALA A 51 13.30 1.42 11.75
CA ALA A 51 13.59 0.07 11.29
C ALA A 51 14.42 -0.72 12.34
N ALA A 52 15.35 -0.05 13.02
CA ALA A 52 16.12 -0.64 14.13
C ALA A 52 15.22 -0.99 15.33
N ALA A 53 14.20 -0.17 15.60
CA ALA A 53 13.18 -0.43 16.63
C ALA A 53 12.19 -1.54 16.26
N GLY A 54 12.24 -2.06 15.03
CA GLY A 54 11.40 -3.16 14.57
C GLY A 54 10.14 -2.72 13.80
N ASP A 55 10.03 -1.44 13.43
CA ASP A 55 8.96 -0.98 12.55
C ASP A 55 9.13 -1.61 11.15
N SER A 56 8.18 -2.46 10.79
CA SER A 56 8.20 -3.24 9.54
C SER A 56 8.06 -2.35 8.31
N TYR A 57 7.21 -1.32 8.41
CA TYR A 57 6.96 -0.37 7.33
C TYR A 57 8.19 0.51 7.10
N ALA A 58 8.81 1.01 8.17
CA ALA A 58 10.08 1.74 8.08
C ALA A 58 11.18 0.88 7.46
N GLY A 59 11.30 -0.37 7.90
CA GLY A 59 12.25 -1.34 7.34
C GLY A 59 12.04 -1.59 5.85
N TRP A 60 10.79 -1.70 5.40
CA TRP A 60 10.42 -1.85 4.01
C TRP A 60 10.81 -0.63 3.17
N LYS A 61 10.47 0.59 3.63
CA LYS A 61 10.84 1.83 2.94
C LYS A 61 12.35 2.00 2.84
N LEU A 62 13.07 1.69 3.92
CA LEU A 62 14.52 1.75 3.94
C LEU A 62 15.13 0.72 2.96
N ALA A 63 14.58 -0.49 2.93
CA ALA A 63 14.97 -1.53 1.98
C ALA A 63 14.78 -1.07 0.53
N GLU A 64 13.65 -0.43 0.19
CA GLU A 64 13.42 0.11 -1.16
C GLU A 64 14.49 1.13 -1.57
N LEU A 65 14.86 2.04 -0.66
CA LEU A 65 15.90 3.02 -0.92
C LEU A 65 17.25 2.36 -1.20
N TYR A 66 17.60 1.32 -0.42
CA TYR A 66 18.87 0.60 -0.60
C TYR A 66 18.89 -0.22 -1.89
N LEU A 67 17.79 -0.90 -2.22
CA LEU A 67 17.64 -1.66 -3.47
C LEU A 67 17.66 -0.75 -4.71
N ALA A 68 17.20 0.50 -4.57
CA ALA A 68 17.28 1.52 -5.62
C ALA A 68 18.66 2.20 -5.72
N GLY A 69 19.59 1.88 -4.81
CA GLY A 69 20.93 2.46 -4.79
C GLY A 69 21.00 3.89 -4.24
N HIS A 70 20.01 4.30 -3.45
CA HIS A 70 19.96 5.63 -2.81
C HIS A 70 20.68 5.70 -1.45
N GLY A 71 21.37 4.62 -1.07
CA GLY A 71 22.10 4.48 0.18
C GLY A 71 22.32 3.00 0.48
N GLY A 72 22.98 2.68 1.59
CA GLY A 72 23.26 1.31 1.99
C GLY A 72 23.84 0.44 0.88
N SER A 73 23.72 -0.88 1.03
CA SER A 73 24.06 -1.87 0.02
C SER A 73 22.86 -2.74 -0.34
N VAL A 74 22.87 -3.33 -1.55
CA VAL A 74 21.82 -4.26 -1.98
C VAL A 74 21.61 -5.41 -0.98
N PRO A 75 22.66 -6.08 -0.45
CA PRO A 75 22.48 -7.12 0.56
C PRO A 75 21.82 -6.61 1.86
N GLU A 76 22.16 -5.40 2.32
CA GLU A 76 21.51 -4.79 3.49
C GLU A 76 20.03 -4.50 3.22
N GLY A 77 19.70 -4.00 2.01
CA GLY A 77 18.33 -3.80 1.58
C GLY A 77 17.52 -5.10 1.57
N ILE A 78 18.11 -6.19 1.06
CA ILE A 78 17.47 -7.52 1.09
C ILE A 78 17.26 -8.02 2.52
N ALA A 79 18.23 -7.82 3.41
CA ALA A 79 18.10 -8.24 4.81
C ALA A 79 16.98 -7.47 5.55
N LEU A 80 16.88 -6.15 5.33
CA LEU A 80 15.79 -5.33 5.84
C LEU A 80 14.44 -5.79 5.27
N LEU A 81 14.40 -6.07 3.97
CA LEU A 81 13.21 -6.55 3.30
C LEU A 81 12.72 -7.89 3.85
N GLN A 82 13.62 -8.84 4.08
CA GLN A 82 13.33 -10.13 4.71
C GLN A 82 12.74 -9.93 6.10
N LYS A 83 13.39 -9.12 6.94
CA LYS A 83 12.90 -8.80 8.29
C LYS A 83 11.51 -8.16 8.26
N SER A 84 11.23 -7.25 7.32
CA SER A 84 9.91 -6.61 7.19
C SER A 84 8.83 -7.58 6.69
N ALA A 85 9.17 -8.44 5.72
CA ALA A 85 8.28 -9.48 5.19
C ALA A 85 7.97 -10.56 6.25
N GLU A 86 8.91 -10.78 7.16
CA GLU A 86 8.82 -11.56 8.41
C GLU A 86 8.35 -10.73 9.63
N ALA A 87 7.98 -9.43 9.52
CA ALA A 87 7.40 -8.57 10.58
C ALA A 87 5.90 -8.12 10.43
N GLY A 88 5.44 -7.70 9.26
CA GLY A 88 4.00 -7.80 8.92
C GLY A 88 3.72 -7.67 7.43
N GLU A 89 4.73 -7.25 6.69
CA GLU A 89 4.55 -6.10 5.82
C GLU A 89 4.17 -6.56 4.41
N PRO A 90 2.92 -6.35 3.97
CA PRO A 90 2.43 -6.93 2.71
C PRO A 90 3.24 -6.45 1.49
N GLU A 91 3.68 -5.19 1.49
CA GLU A 91 4.54 -4.62 0.47
C GLU A 91 5.93 -5.25 0.46
N ALA A 92 6.50 -5.52 1.64
CA ALA A 92 7.78 -6.22 1.76
C ALA A 92 7.67 -7.66 1.26
N GLN A 93 6.59 -8.36 1.62
CA GLN A 93 6.30 -9.72 1.15
C GLN A 93 6.20 -9.75 -0.37
N ALA A 94 5.46 -8.82 -0.98
CA ALA A 94 5.34 -8.74 -2.43
C ALA A 94 6.71 -8.54 -3.10
N ARG A 95 7.50 -7.59 -2.61
CA ARG A 95 8.82 -7.31 -3.19
C ARG A 95 9.79 -8.46 -2.98
N LEU A 96 9.80 -9.10 -1.81
CA LEU A 96 10.65 -10.26 -1.54
C LEU A 96 10.30 -11.42 -2.49
N GLY A 97 9.01 -11.66 -2.71
CA GLY A 97 8.54 -12.62 -3.68
C GLY A 97 9.02 -12.32 -5.11
N VAL A 98 9.04 -11.05 -5.51
CA VAL A 98 9.60 -10.64 -6.82
C VAL A 98 11.11 -10.91 -6.91
N LEU A 99 11.88 -10.64 -5.86
CA LEU A 99 13.32 -10.91 -5.86
C LEU A 99 13.62 -12.40 -6.03
N TYR A 100 12.88 -13.27 -5.33
CA TYR A 100 12.96 -14.72 -5.52
C TYR A 100 12.50 -15.16 -6.92
N ALA A 101 11.44 -14.57 -7.47
CA ALA A 101 10.95 -14.92 -8.79
C ALA A 101 11.96 -14.63 -9.92
N LYS A 102 12.81 -13.61 -9.71
CA LYS A 102 13.77 -13.14 -10.71
C LYS A 102 15.22 -13.54 -10.45
N GLY A 103 15.54 -13.95 -9.22
CA GLY A 103 16.92 -14.17 -8.79
C GLY A 103 17.73 -12.86 -8.69
N GLU A 104 17.10 -11.76 -8.30
CA GLU A 104 17.76 -10.46 -8.16
C GLU A 104 18.36 -10.32 -6.75
N GLY A 105 19.67 -10.57 -6.63
CA GLY A 105 20.39 -10.53 -5.34
C GLY A 105 20.10 -11.73 -4.41
N LEU A 106 19.12 -12.56 -4.77
CA LEU A 106 18.81 -13.85 -4.19
C LEU A 106 18.93 -14.93 -5.28
N ALA A 107 19.06 -16.21 -4.90
CA ALA A 107 18.89 -17.29 -5.86
C ALA A 107 17.42 -17.33 -6.32
N GLN A 108 17.18 -17.61 -7.60
CA GLN A 108 15.81 -17.77 -8.08
C GLN A 108 15.15 -18.97 -7.40
N ASP A 109 13.99 -18.74 -6.79
CA ASP A 109 13.19 -19.77 -6.13
C ASP A 109 11.70 -19.47 -6.35
N ASP A 110 11.09 -20.21 -7.27
CA ASP A 110 9.69 -20.02 -7.62
C ASP A 110 8.73 -20.44 -6.50
N ALA A 111 9.12 -21.41 -5.67
CA ALA A 111 8.29 -21.86 -4.55
C ALA A 111 8.26 -20.79 -3.45
N ALA A 112 9.44 -20.26 -3.08
CA ALA A 112 9.53 -19.14 -2.14
C ALA A 112 8.82 -17.89 -2.70
N ALA A 113 8.99 -17.60 -3.99
CA ALA A 113 8.28 -16.48 -4.63
C ALA A 113 6.75 -16.63 -4.54
N PHE A 114 6.23 -17.80 -4.87
CA PHE A 114 4.80 -18.09 -4.79
C PHE A 114 4.25 -17.94 -3.36
N GLN A 115 5.01 -18.42 -2.36
CA GLN A 115 4.68 -18.29 -0.95
C GLN A 115 4.54 -16.81 -0.54
N TRP A 116 5.58 -16.01 -0.75
CA TRP A 116 5.62 -14.61 -0.33
C TRP A 116 4.60 -13.73 -1.06
N LEU A 117 4.44 -13.94 -2.37
CA LEU A 117 3.46 -13.18 -3.14
C LEU A 117 2.02 -13.52 -2.70
N THR A 118 1.75 -14.78 -2.33
CA THR A 118 0.43 -15.17 -1.82
C THR A 118 0.15 -14.48 -0.48
N LEU A 119 1.11 -14.50 0.46
CA LEU A 119 0.97 -13.79 1.73
C LEU A 119 0.68 -12.31 1.53
N ALA A 120 1.40 -11.66 0.61
CA ALA A 120 1.21 -10.26 0.30
C ALA A 120 -0.23 -9.94 -0.13
N THR A 121 -0.85 -10.77 -0.98
CA THR A 121 -2.22 -10.53 -1.47
C THR A 121 -3.27 -10.51 -0.37
N HIS A 122 -3.05 -11.20 0.77
CA HIS A 122 -4.00 -11.19 1.88
C HIS A 122 -4.01 -9.85 2.65
N GLY A 123 -2.89 -9.13 2.66
CA GLY A 123 -2.75 -7.87 3.40
C GLY A 123 -2.80 -6.61 2.54
N LEU A 124 -2.63 -6.73 1.21
CA LEU A 124 -2.55 -5.59 0.31
C LEU A 124 -3.93 -5.02 -0.06
N ALA A 125 -4.07 -3.69 0.08
CA ALA A 125 -5.18 -2.97 -0.51
C ALA A 125 -5.08 -2.94 -2.06
N PRO A 126 -6.20 -2.73 -2.77
CA PRO A 126 -6.17 -2.55 -4.22
C PRO A 126 -5.20 -1.44 -4.65
N GLY A 127 -4.32 -1.75 -5.59
CA GLY A 127 -3.31 -0.80 -6.05
C GLY A 127 -2.09 -1.47 -6.67
N ARG A 128 -1.05 -0.68 -6.91
CA ARG A 128 0.16 -1.13 -7.60
C ARG A 128 0.84 -2.33 -6.94
N ALA A 129 0.88 -2.37 -5.62
CA ALA A 129 1.52 -3.46 -4.89
C ALA A 129 0.71 -4.77 -5.02
N LEU A 130 -0.62 -4.72 -4.93
CA LEU A 130 -1.47 -5.89 -5.15
C LEU A 130 -1.34 -6.41 -6.59
N THR A 131 -1.42 -5.52 -7.58
CA THR A 131 -1.24 -5.89 -9.00
C THR A 131 0.14 -6.48 -9.25
N LEU A 132 1.19 -5.94 -8.61
CA LEU A 132 2.54 -6.49 -8.68
C LEU A 132 2.54 -7.93 -8.15
N ALA A 133 1.93 -8.17 -6.97
CA ALA A 133 1.85 -9.49 -6.37
C ALA A 133 1.10 -10.49 -7.28
N GLU A 134 -0.10 -10.14 -7.73
CA GLU A 134 -0.96 -10.98 -8.59
C GLU A 134 -0.32 -11.30 -9.94
N THR A 135 0.31 -10.30 -10.57
CA THR A 135 0.97 -10.49 -11.86
C THR A 135 2.16 -11.44 -11.73
N ASN A 136 2.98 -11.26 -10.68
CA ASN A 136 4.10 -12.15 -10.44
C ASN A 136 3.63 -13.55 -10.03
N LEU A 137 2.53 -13.68 -9.26
CA LEU A 137 1.88 -14.97 -8.95
C LEU A 137 1.51 -15.73 -10.23
N THR A 138 0.93 -15.03 -11.20
CA THR A 138 0.60 -15.62 -12.50
C THR A 138 1.86 -16.17 -13.18
N VAL A 139 2.97 -15.43 -13.17
CA VAL A 139 4.23 -15.86 -13.78
C VAL A 139 4.85 -17.05 -13.03
N VAL A 140 5.00 -16.96 -11.70
CA VAL A 140 5.64 -18.02 -10.92
C VAL A 140 4.79 -19.30 -10.91
N SER A 141 3.46 -19.18 -10.94
CA SER A 141 2.56 -20.33 -10.95
C SER A 141 2.69 -21.18 -12.22
N GLN A 142 3.04 -20.58 -13.35
CA GLN A 142 3.30 -21.29 -14.61
C GLN A 142 4.61 -22.10 -14.57
N ARG A 143 5.54 -21.73 -13.69
CA ARG A 143 6.83 -22.42 -13.49
C ARG A 143 6.75 -23.54 -12.45
N LEU A 144 5.65 -23.64 -11.71
CA LEU A 144 5.42 -24.62 -10.66
C LEU A 144 4.38 -25.67 -11.07
N THR A 145 4.60 -26.91 -10.63
CA THR A 145 3.55 -27.95 -10.68
C THR A 145 2.45 -27.67 -9.65
N PRO A 146 1.23 -28.24 -9.82
CA PRO A 146 0.17 -28.12 -8.82
C PRO A 146 0.60 -28.55 -7.41
N ALA A 147 1.34 -29.67 -7.30
CA ALA A 147 1.84 -30.16 -6.02
C ALA A 147 2.84 -29.20 -5.36
N GLN A 148 3.70 -28.55 -6.15
CA GLN A 148 4.63 -27.56 -5.62
C GLN A 148 3.92 -26.30 -5.12
N ARG A 149 2.86 -25.85 -5.82
CA ARG A 149 2.05 -24.72 -5.35
C ARG A 149 1.30 -25.04 -4.06
N GLU A 150 0.74 -26.24 -3.96
CA GLU A 150 0.04 -26.70 -2.75
C GLU A 150 1.01 -26.80 -1.57
N SER A 151 2.20 -27.36 -1.77
CA SER A 151 3.25 -27.37 -0.75
C SER A 151 3.66 -25.96 -0.34
N ALA A 152 3.93 -25.07 -1.30
CA ALA A 152 4.33 -23.70 -1.02
C ALA A 152 3.23 -22.91 -0.28
N LEU A 153 1.96 -23.20 -0.54
CA LEU A 153 0.84 -22.60 0.17
C LEU A 153 0.75 -23.11 1.60
N ALA A 154 0.92 -24.41 1.83
CA ALA A 154 0.96 -24.98 3.18
C ALA A 154 2.14 -24.42 4.00
N ASP A 155 3.29 -24.22 3.35
CA ASP A 155 4.44 -23.54 3.95
C ASP A 155 4.12 -22.06 4.23
N ALA A 156 3.35 -21.39 3.37
CA ALA A 156 2.88 -20.01 3.58
C ALA A 156 1.99 -19.89 4.81
N ASP A 157 1.00 -20.79 4.96
CA ASP A 157 0.08 -20.79 6.08
C ASP A 157 0.80 -21.11 7.41
N THR A 158 1.79 -22.00 7.35
CA THR A 158 2.67 -22.30 8.49
C THR A 158 3.56 -21.10 8.84
N ALA A 159 4.09 -20.40 7.84
CA ALA A 159 4.84 -19.17 8.05
C ALA A 159 3.95 -18.07 8.63
N ALA A 160 2.73 -17.86 8.10
CA ALA A 160 1.77 -16.87 8.57
C ALA A 160 1.33 -17.10 10.03
N THR A 161 1.33 -18.35 10.51
CA THR A 161 0.97 -18.69 11.89
C THR A 161 2.14 -18.60 12.87
N THR A 162 3.38 -18.73 12.39
CA THR A 162 4.61 -18.51 13.18
C THR A 162 5.06 -17.06 13.17
N TYR A 163 4.51 -16.30 12.22
CA TYR A 163 4.75 -14.91 12.03
C TYR A 163 3.88 -14.07 12.97
N GLN A 164 4.48 -13.46 14.00
CA GLN A 164 3.77 -12.45 14.77
C GLN A 164 3.59 -11.21 13.89
N PRO A 165 2.36 -10.80 13.54
CA PRO A 165 2.15 -9.46 13.03
C PRO A 165 2.66 -8.49 14.10
N ALA A 166 3.54 -7.57 13.72
CA ALA A 166 3.83 -6.41 14.54
C ALA A 166 2.48 -5.80 14.98
N PRO A 167 2.34 -5.36 16.24
CA PRO A 167 1.13 -4.69 16.68
C PRO A 167 0.86 -3.57 15.66
N ALA A 168 -0.36 -3.57 15.11
CA ALA A 168 -0.79 -2.55 14.17
C ALA A 168 -0.32 -1.18 14.68
N ALA A 169 0.40 -0.44 13.83
CA ALA A 169 0.72 0.95 14.11
C ALA A 169 -0.56 1.61 14.64
N PRO A 170 -0.50 2.39 15.73
CA PRO A 170 -1.69 2.99 16.30
C PRO A 170 -2.44 3.69 15.19
N GLU A 171 -3.70 3.27 14.98
CA GLU A 171 -4.62 3.90 14.05
C GLU A 171 -4.45 5.41 14.25
N THR A 172 -3.90 6.09 13.24
CA THR A 172 -3.88 7.55 13.24
C THR A 172 -5.33 7.95 13.30
N THR A 173 -5.73 8.42 14.48
CA THR A 173 -7.06 8.92 14.78
C THR A 173 -7.33 10.07 13.84
N VAL A 174 -8.05 9.78 12.76
CA VAL A 174 -8.82 10.80 12.06
C VAL A 174 -9.83 11.33 13.09
N PRO A 175 -9.91 12.65 13.33
CA PRO A 175 -10.81 13.19 14.35
C PRO A 175 -12.23 12.68 14.13
N GLU A 176 -12.73 12.00 15.16
CA GLU A 176 -14.07 11.44 15.28
C GLU A 176 -15.12 12.52 14.97
N GLN A 177 -15.71 12.45 13.78
CA GLN A 177 -16.99 13.12 13.52
C GLN A 177 -18.03 12.36 14.32
N THR A 178 -18.53 13.02 15.35
CA THR A 178 -19.52 12.51 16.29
C THR A 178 -20.79 12.12 15.55
N ALA A 179 -20.99 10.82 15.34
CA ALA A 179 -22.30 10.21 15.11
C ALA A 179 -22.86 9.75 16.47
N PRO A 180 -24.19 9.83 16.69
CA PRO A 180 -24.79 9.73 18.01
C PRO A 180 -24.72 8.32 18.64
N GLU A 181 -24.76 8.32 19.96
CA GLU A 181 -24.58 7.23 20.92
C GLU A 181 -25.36 5.94 20.61
N PRO A 182 -24.74 4.75 20.80
CA PRO A 182 -25.35 3.45 20.48
C PRO A 182 -26.26 2.94 21.61
N LEU A 183 -27.49 2.56 21.25
CA LEU A 183 -28.33 1.73 22.12
C LEU A 183 -27.83 0.29 22.07
N ALA A 184 -27.55 -0.26 23.26
CA ALA A 184 -26.99 -1.59 23.50
C ALA A 184 -27.93 -2.73 23.05
N PRO A 185 -27.38 -3.94 22.83
CA PRO A 185 -27.93 -4.97 21.94
C PRO A 185 -28.83 -5.97 22.69
N THR A 186 -29.72 -6.65 21.96
CA THR A 186 -30.30 -7.91 22.45
C THR A 186 -30.47 -8.92 21.31
N ALA A 187 -29.73 -10.02 21.47
CA ALA A 187 -29.96 -11.39 21.02
C ALA A 187 -30.44 -11.69 19.57
N THR A 188 -29.55 -12.38 18.84
CA THR A 188 -29.77 -13.33 17.74
C THR A 188 -30.93 -14.31 17.97
N PRO A 189 -31.56 -14.94 16.93
CA PRO A 189 -30.84 -15.60 15.82
C PRO A 189 -31.52 -15.64 14.43
N THR A 190 -30.71 -16.04 13.44
CA THR A 190 -31.08 -16.65 12.15
C THR A 190 -31.88 -15.79 11.16
N THR A 191 -31.22 -15.37 10.07
CA THR A 191 -31.57 -15.74 8.69
C THR A 191 -30.53 -15.13 7.76
N GLU A 192 -29.91 -16.01 6.99
CA GLU A 192 -29.18 -15.75 5.75
C GLU A 192 -29.90 -14.70 4.89
N ALA A 193 -29.34 -13.50 4.84
CA ALA A 193 -29.72 -12.45 3.88
C ALA A 193 -28.43 -11.76 3.43
N GLU A 194 -27.85 -12.35 2.39
CA GLU A 194 -27.09 -11.73 1.31
C GLU A 194 -26.92 -10.20 1.45
N ALA A 195 -25.73 -9.76 1.85
CA ALA A 195 -25.31 -8.38 1.63
C ALA A 195 -25.39 -8.10 0.11
N PRO A 196 -26.03 -7.01 -0.34
CA PRO A 196 -26.21 -6.76 -1.76
C PRO A 196 -24.84 -6.69 -2.42
N SER A 197 -24.61 -7.62 -3.35
CA SER A 197 -23.37 -7.69 -4.09
C SER A 197 -23.17 -6.40 -4.90
N LEU A 198 -21.98 -5.81 -4.79
CA LEU A 198 -21.46 -4.80 -5.72
C LEU A 198 -21.36 -5.33 -7.18
N ALA A 199 -21.72 -6.61 -7.40
CA ALA A 199 -21.82 -7.24 -8.71
C ALA A 199 -23.06 -6.79 -9.49
N ALA A 200 -24.12 -6.28 -8.84
CA ALA A 200 -25.39 -5.95 -9.50
C ALA A 200 -25.64 -4.44 -9.74
N SER A 201 -24.58 -3.60 -9.76
CA SER A 201 -24.70 -2.16 -10.00
C SER A 201 -24.36 -1.76 -11.43
N TYR A 202 -25.06 -0.75 -11.96
CA TYR A 202 -24.75 -0.16 -13.27
C TYR A 202 -23.36 0.49 -13.24
N ARG A 203 -22.70 0.49 -14.39
CA ARG A 203 -21.42 1.17 -14.63
C ARG A 203 -21.49 1.97 -15.91
N VAL A 204 -20.47 2.80 -16.16
CA VAL A 204 -20.27 3.41 -17.47
C VAL A 204 -18.88 3.11 -17.99
N GLN A 205 -18.77 2.63 -19.23
CA GLN A 205 -17.51 2.39 -19.92
C GLN A 205 -17.04 3.65 -20.62
N LEU A 206 -15.79 4.03 -20.39
CA LEU A 206 -15.18 5.26 -20.91
C LEU A 206 -14.23 4.99 -22.08
N ALA A 207 -13.52 3.85 -22.03
CA ALA A 207 -12.52 3.48 -23.03
C ALA A 207 -12.31 1.96 -23.06
N SER A 208 -11.63 1.49 -24.10
CA SER A 208 -11.10 0.13 -24.20
C SER A 208 -9.67 0.20 -24.72
N VAL A 209 -8.72 -0.43 -24.03
CA VAL A 209 -7.33 -0.54 -24.47
C VAL A 209 -6.99 -1.99 -24.78
N ARG A 210 -6.04 -2.23 -25.69
CA ARG A 210 -5.63 -3.59 -26.07
C ARG A 210 -4.59 -4.18 -25.12
N ASN A 211 -3.75 -3.33 -24.53
CA ASN A 211 -2.70 -3.73 -23.61
C ASN A 211 -3.08 -3.34 -22.18
N PRO A 212 -3.01 -4.26 -21.21
CA PRO A 212 -3.34 -3.93 -19.81
C PRO A 212 -2.44 -2.82 -19.24
N GLY A 213 -1.21 -2.69 -19.72
CA GLY A 213 -0.29 -1.61 -19.29
C GLY A 213 -0.73 -0.20 -19.70
N GLU A 214 -1.65 -0.06 -20.65
CA GLU A 214 -2.17 1.24 -21.11
C GLU A 214 -3.32 1.76 -20.23
N VAL A 215 -3.91 0.89 -19.40
CA VAL A 215 -5.11 1.21 -18.60
C VAL A 215 -4.89 2.42 -17.70
N GLU A 216 -3.79 2.45 -16.94
CA GLU A 216 -3.48 3.55 -16.03
C GLU A 216 -3.20 4.86 -16.78
N GLY A 217 -2.44 4.77 -17.88
CA GLY A 217 -2.14 5.92 -18.73
C GLY A 217 -3.41 6.53 -19.33
N GLU A 218 -4.33 5.69 -19.81
CA GLU A 218 -5.60 6.14 -20.38
C GLU A 218 -6.55 6.68 -19.31
N TRP A 219 -6.57 6.07 -18.13
CA TRP A 219 -7.32 6.58 -16.97
C TRP A 219 -6.85 7.96 -16.54
N MET A 220 -5.54 8.16 -16.37
CA MET A 220 -4.97 9.47 -16.03
C MET A 220 -5.29 10.54 -17.08
N ARG A 221 -5.24 10.19 -18.37
CA ARG A 221 -5.63 11.10 -19.46
C ARG A 221 -7.10 11.49 -19.39
N LEU A 222 -7.99 10.52 -19.13
CA LEU A 222 -9.43 10.76 -18.97
C LEU A 222 -9.71 11.67 -17.78
N ARG A 223 -9.10 11.40 -16.61
CA ARG A 223 -9.25 12.26 -15.42
C ARG A 223 -8.74 13.68 -15.67
N LYS A 224 -7.58 13.83 -16.32
CA LYS A 224 -7.03 15.16 -16.65
C LYS A 224 -7.91 15.93 -17.64
N ARG A 225 -8.54 15.23 -18.59
CA ARG A 225 -9.38 15.84 -19.64
C ARG A 225 -10.77 16.20 -19.14
N ILE A 226 -11.41 15.30 -18.39
CA ILE A 226 -12.83 15.41 -18.00
C ILE A 226 -12.97 16.07 -16.63
N GLY A 227 -12.07 15.78 -15.68
CA GLY A 227 -12.06 16.36 -14.34
C GLY A 227 -13.23 15.90 -13.46
N ALA A 228 -13.92 16.87 -12.85
CA ALA A 228 -14.94 16.69 -11.82
C ALA A 228 -16.02 15.61 -12.07
N PRO A 229 -16.51 15.37 -13.31
CA PRO A 229 -17.47 14.31 -13.58
C PRO A 229 -16.99 12.88 -13.25
N LEU A 230 -15.68 12.68 -13.08
CA LEU A 230 -15.08 11.40 -12.68
C LEU A 230 -14.68 11.34 -11.21
N ASP A 231 -14.81 12.43 -10.45
CA ASP A 231 -14.38 12.46 -9.06
C ASP A 231 -15.28 11.59 -8.17
N GLY A 232 -14.65 10.83 -7.27
CA GLY A 232 -15.35 9.92 -6.37
C GLY A 232 -15.88 8.64 -7.02
N LEU A 233 -15.75 8.46 -8.35
CA LEU A 233 -16.12 7.22 -9.03
C LEU A 233 -14.95 6.22 -9.01
N ALA A 234 -15.23 4.97 -8.67
CA ALA A 234 -14.22 3.92 -8.68
C ALA A 234 -13.94 3.44 -10.11
N LEU A 235 -12.66 3.30 -10.47
CA LEU A 235 -12.25 2.66 -11.72
C LEU A 235 -12.37 1.13 -11.57
N HIS A 236 -13.01 0.52 -12.56
CA HIS A 236 -13.10 -0.92 -12.73
C HIS A 236 -12.58 -1.29 -14.12
N VAL A 237 -11.72 -2.30 -14.17
CA VAL A 237 -11.13 -2.78 -15.42
C VAL A 237 -11.73 -4.14 -15.73
N GLN A 238 -12.46 -4.24 -16.84
CA GLN A 238 -13.04 -5.50 -17.28
C GLN A 238 -12.29 -6.02 -18.50
N GLU A 239 -11.74 -7.23 -18.42
CA GLU A 239 -11.22 -7.94 -19.58
C GLU A 239 -12.37 -8.47 -20.44
N ALA A 240 -12.28 -8.26 -21.75
CA ALA A 240 -13.26 -8.69 -22.73
C ALA A 240 -12.55 -9.35 -23.91
N ASP A 241 -12.65 -10.68 -24.00
CA ASP A 241 -12.23 -11.44 -25.17
C ASP A 241 -13.26 -11.29 -26.29
N LEU A 242 -12.86 -10.69 -27.41
CA LEU A 242 -13.68 -10.48 -28.59
C LEU A 242 -13.34 -11.49 -29.71
N GLY A 243 -12.78 -12.64 -29.36
CA GLY A 243 -12.42 -13.73 -30.27
C GLY A 243 -11.37 -13.28 -31.27
N ALA A 244 -11.74 -13.25 -32.56
CA ALA A 244 -10.82 -12.85 -33.63
C ALA A 244 -10.28 -11.41 -33.48
N GLN A 245 -10.96 -10.55 -32.71
CA GLN A 245 -10.52 -9.17 -32.47
C GLN A 245 -9.53 -9.05 -31.30
N GLY A 246 -9.30 -10.13 -30.55
CA GLY A 246 -8.41 -10.21 -29.39
C GLY A 246 -9.04 -9.73 -28.09
N ILE A 247 -8.23 -9.73 -27.04
CA ILE A 247 -8.59 -9.30 -25.69
C ILE A 247 -8.48 -7.78 -25.59
N TYR A 248 -9.47 -7.17 -24.93
CA TYR A 248 -9.48 -5.75 -24.58
C TYR A 248 -9.74 -5.55 -23.09
N HIS A 249 -9.16 -4.50 -22.53
CA HIS A 249 -9.41 -4.05 -21.17
C HIS A 249 -10.30 -2.80 -21.21
N ARG A 250 -11.55 -2.96 -20.78
CA ARG A 250 -12.57 -1.92 -20.74
C ARG A 250 -12.45 -1.15 -19.43
N LEU A 251 -12.27 0.16 -19.54
CA LEU A 251 -12.24 1.07 -18.40
C LEU A 251 -13.68 1.47 -18.08
N GLN A 252 -14.17 1.06 -16.94
CA GLN A 252 -15.52 1.35 -16.45
C GLN A 252 -15.48 2.10 -15.13
N VAL A 253 -16.45 2.96 -14.88
CA VAL A 253 -16.59 3.66 -13.59
C VAL A 253 -17.98 3.50 -13.01
N GLY A 254 -18.08 3.52 -11.67
CA GLY A 254 -19.31 3.32 -10.91
C GLY A 254 -19.00 3.11 -9.42
N PRO A 255 -19.89 2.44 -8.66
CA PRO A 255 -21.20 1.89 -9.04
C PRO A 255 -22.29 2.97 -9.17
N PHE A 256 -23.31 2.68 -9.99
CA PHE A 256 -24.56 3.45 -10.08
C PHE A 256 -25.74 2.57 -9.69
N ALA A 257 -26.62 3.09 -8.82
CA ALA A 257 -27.77 2.35 -8.31
C ALA A 257 -28.81 2.08 -9.41
N THR A 258 -29.02 3.03 -10.32
CA THR A 258 -30.00 2.89 -11.40
C THR A 258 -29.39 3.14 -12.78
N LYS A 259 -30.08 2.65 -13.82
CA LYS A 259 -29.76 2.96 -15.23
C LYS A 259 -29.77 4.47 -15.49
N GLN A 260 -30.68 5.20 -14.83
CA GLN A 260 -30.80 6.65 -14.99
C GLN A 260 -29.60 7.37 -14.42
N ASP A 261 -29.12 6.99 -13.23
CA ASP A 261 -27.93 7.58 -12.61
C ASP A 261 -26.68 7.37 -13.49
N ALA A 262 -26.53 6.17 -14.04
CA ALA A 262 -25.47 5.86 -14.99
C ALA A 262 -25.61 6.68 -16.30
N ALA A 263 -26.82 6.85 -16.81
CA ALA A 263 -27.08 7.66 -18.00
C ALA A 263 -26.77 9.14 -17.77
N ASP A 264 -27.13 9.69 -16.61
CA ASP A 264 -26.86 11.08 -16.23
C ASP A 264 -25.35 11.31 -16.04
N ALA A 265 -24.64 10.37 -15.40
CA ALA A 265 -23.18 10.40 -15.33
C ALA A 265 -22.55 10.37 -16.72
N CYS A 266 -23.05 9.50 -17.59
CA CYS A 266 -22.58 9.37 -18.95
C CYS A 266 -22.79 10.65 -19.78
N ALA A 267 -23.91 11.35 -19.58
CA ALA A 267 -24.18 12.63 -20.22
C ALA A 267 -23.18 13.72 -19.76
N ARG A 268 -22.85 13.78 -18.45
CA ARG A 268 -21.83 14.71 -17.93
C ARG A 268 -20.44 14.43 -18.49
N ILE A 269 -20.07 13.15 -18.61
CA ILE A 269 -18.79 12.74 -19.19
C ILE A 269 -18.71 13.11 -20.69
N LYS A 270 -19.79 12.89 -21.44
CA LYS A 270 -19.89 13.29 -22.86
C LYS A 270 -19.81 14.80 -23.05
N ALA A 271 -20.42 15.57 -22.15
CA ALA A 271 -20.29 17.03 -22.15
C ALA A 271 -18.84 17.48 -21.90
N GLY A 272 -18.05 16.69 -21.16
CA GLY A 272 -16.60 16.85 -20.99
C GLY A 272 -15.75 16.37 -22.16
N GLY A 273 -16.36 15.92 -23.26
CA GLY A 273 -15.65 15.55 -24.49
C GLY A 273 -15.03 14.15 -24.49
N ALA A 274 -15.56 13.22 -23.69
CA ALA A 274 -15.14 11.83 -23.69
C ALA A 274 -16.27 10.87 -24.06
N ASP A 275 -15.90 9.73 -24.66
CA ASP A 275 -16.84 8.66 -24.96
C ASP A 275 -17.37 8.03 -23.68
N CYS A 276 -18.63 7.58 -23.74
CA CYS A 276 -19.24 6.90 -22.62
C CYS A 276 -20.39 5.99 -23.07
N LEU A 277 -20.44 4.79 -22.50
CA LEU A 277 -21.49 3.79 -22.70
C LEU A 277 -21.99 3.27 -21.35
N VAL A 278 -23.30 3.27 -21.11
CA VAL A 278 -23.89 2.66 -19.91
C VAL A 278 -23.80 1.15 -20.02
N VAL A 279 -23.26 0.52 -18.98
CA VAL A 279 -23.08 -0.92 -18.82
C VAL A 279 -24.05 -1.38 -17.73
N ALA A 280 -24.94 -2.29 -18.09
CA ALA A 280 -25.80 -2.97 -17.13
C ALA A 280 -24.95 -3.92 -16.26
N PRO A 281 -25.37 -4.17 -15.01
CA PRO A 281 -24.74 -5.19 -14.18
C PRO A 281 -24.69 -6.57 -14.83
#